data_AF-X1J9K4-F1
#
_entry.id   AF-X1J9K4-F1
#
_cell.length_a   1.000
_cell.length_b   1.000
_cell.length_c   1.000
_cell.angle_alpha   90.00
_cell.angle_beta   90.00
_cell.angle_gamma   90.00
#
_symmetry.space_group_name_H-M   'P 1'
#
loop_
_entity.id
_entity.type
_entity.pdbx_description
1 polymer ?
#
loop_
_entity_poly.entity_id
_entity_poly.type
_entity_poly.pdbx_seq_one_letter_code
_entity_poly.pdbx_strand_id
1 'polypeptide(L)'
;MLWENKMNKKKLLQELKTLLEMKEVKEGFPSQQACSDWANKVAPLLKFNQQYYVNFMQNAYKMNLNLSSSTLVPALKIMVSQLQMAINELENAEEEEVKNMDNSYSWVTIAEEFGITKKKFGRKINFVKGDFLRSIIFRDIEHAYVLAKNGFSKPSVILSGAIIEELLRQYLLQKKIKPSNNTFDEYIKTCQNNGLLKKAIHSLSDSIRHFRNVVHIENEKSKKHSISKAIAIGAVSSIFTIA
;
A
#
# COMPACT_ATOMS: atom_id res chain seq x y z
N MET A 1 11.07 -18.62 -9.66
CA MET A 1 10.11 -19.46 -8.91
C MET A 1 8.94 -18.70 -8.28
N LEU A 2 9.03 -17.41 -7.91
CA LEU A 2 7.87 -16.66 -7.34
C LEU A 2 6.82 -16.21 -8.39
N TRP A 3 7.19 -16.11 -9.67
CA TRP A 3 6.30 -15.61 -10.73
C TRP A 3 5.30 -16.66 -11.26
N GLU A 4 5.66 -17.93 -11.31
CA GLU A 4 4.75 -19.02 -11.74
C GLU A 4 3.57 -19.23 -10.76
N ASN A 5 3.74 -18.87 -9.50
CA ASN A 5 2.70 -19.02 -8.48
C ASN A 5 1.62 -17.91 -8.57
N LYS A 6 1.98 -16.71 -9.04
CA LYS A 6 1.06 -15.54 -9.07
C LYS A 6 0.02 -15.63 -10.18
N MET A 7 0.42 -16.13 -11.35
CA MET A 7 -0.49 -16.34 -12.47
C MET A 7 -1.51 -17.45 -12.18
N ASN A 8 -1.18 -18.36 -11.26
CA ASN A 8 -2.07 -19.43 -10.84
C ASN A 8 -3.21 -18.94 -9.92
N LYS A 9 -2.94 -18.02 -8.97
CA LYS A 9 -3.96 -17.52 -8.03
C LYS A 9 -5.11 -16.76 -8.70
N LYS A 10 -4.81 -15.83 -9.61
CA LYS A 10 -5.86 -15.05 -10.32
C LYS A 10 -6.73 -15.96 -11.19
N LYS A 11 -6.10 -16.90 -11.90
CA LYS A 11 -6.80 -17.89 -12.71
C LYS A 11 -7.70 -18.77 -11.84
N LEU A 12 -7.16 -19.26 -10.71
CA LEU A 12 -7.90 -20.04 -9.73
C LEU A 12 -9.11 -19.28 -9.17
N LEU A 13 -8.92 -18.01 -8.76
CA LEU A 13 -9.99 -17.14 -8.28
C LEU A 13 -11.09 -16.97 -9.34
N GLN A 14 -10.70 -16.73 -10.59
CA GLN A 14 -11.65 -16.57 -11.69
C GLN A 14 -12.43 -17.86 -11.98
N GLU A 15 -11.78 -19.03 -11.93
CA GLU A 15 -12.42 -20.34 -12.11
C GLU A 15 -13.42 -20.63 -10.99
N LEU A 16 -13.04 -20.39 -9.72
CA LEU A 16 -13.92 -20.55 -8.57
C LEU A 16 -15.15 -19.63 -8.66
N LYS A 17 -14.96 -18.35 -9.01
CA LYS A 17 -16.07 -17.40 -9.24
C LYS A 17 -17.00 -17.85 -10.36
N THR A 18 -16.44 -18.33 -11.46
CA THR A 18 -17.23 -18.83 -12.60
C THR A 18 -18.11 -20.02 -12.18
N LEU A 19 -17.57 -20.94 -11.38
CA LEU A 19 -18.32 -22.09 -10.87
C LEU A 19 -19.36 -21.71 -9.80
N LEU A 20 -19.12 -20.66 -9.02
CA LEU A 20 -20.09 -20.14 -8.04
C LEU A 20 -21.27 -19.42 -8.72
N GLU A 21 -21.01 -18.72 -9.81
CA GLU A 21 -22.00 -17.91 -10.54
C GLU A 21 -22.90 -18.72 -11.50
N MET A 22 -22.67 -20.03 -11.62
CA MET A 22 -23.54 -20.92 -12.40
C MET A 22 -25.00 -20.83 -11.94
N LYS A 23 -25.92 -20.78 -12.90
CA LYS A 23 -27.37 -20.64 -12.64
C LYS A 23 -27.87 -21.76 -11.73
N GLU A 24 -27.39 -22.97 -11.95
CA GLU A 24 -27.73 -24.19 -11.20
C GLU A 24 -27.34 -24.11 -9.72
N VAL A 25 -26.29 -23.35 -9.38
CA VAL A 25 -25.89 -23.16 -7.97
C VAL A 25 -26.90 -22.28 -7.23
N LYS A 26 -27.50 -21.31 -7.93
CA LYS A 26 -28.46 -20.34 -7.36
C LYS A 26 -29.88 -20.87 -7.36
N GLU A 27 -30.27 -21.51 -8.45
CA GLU A 27 -31.65 -21.94 -8.69
C GLU A 27 -31.89 -23.43 -8.39
N GLY A 28 -30.81 -24.20 -8.19
CA GLY A 28 -30.85 -25.63 -7.99
C GLY A 28 -30.41 -26.41 -9.22
N PHE A 29 -29.81 -27.58 -8.98
CA PHE A 29 -29.34 -28.46 -10.04
C PHE A 29 -30.50 -29.28 -10.62
N PRO A 30 -30.52 -29.52 -11.95
CA PRO A 30 -31.58 -30.29 -12.59
C PRO A 30 -31.56 -31.78 -12.20
N SER A 31 -30.43 -32.27 -11.70
CA SER A 31 -30.28 -33.64 -11.21
C SER A 31 -29.17 -33.74 -10.16
N GLN A 32 -29.19 -34.81 -9.39
CA GLN A 32 -28.11 -35.16 -8.46
C GLN A 32 -26.78 -35.34 -9.20
N GLN A 33 -26.79 -35.96 -10.39
CA GLN A 33 -25.60 -36.11 -11.22
C GLN A 33 -25.00 -34.76 -11.63
N ALA A 34 -25.83 -33.79 -12.04
CA ALA A 34 -25.35 -32.46 -12.40
C ALA A 34 -24.68 -31.74 -11.21
N CYS A 35 -25.21 -31.93 -9.99
CA CYS A 35 -24.58 -31.44 -8.76
C CYS A 35 -23.22 -32.12 -8.50
N SER A 36 -23.15 -33.45 -8.67
CA SER A 36 -21.89 -34.21 -8.52
C SER A 36 -20.85 -33.79 -9.56
N ASP A 37 -21.24 -33.52 -10.80
CA ASP A 37 -20.33 -33.05 -11.85
C ASP A 37 -19.78 -31.66 -11.54
N TRP A 38 -20.61 -30.77 -10.99
CA TRP A 38 -20.15 -29.47 -10.47
C TRP A 38 -19.18 -29.65 -9.30
N ALA A 39 -19.51 -30.50 -8.34
CA ALA A 39 -18.65 -30.78 -7.18
C ALA A 39 -17.27 -31.31 -7.61
N ASN A 40 -17.22 -32.18 -8.62
CA ASN A 40 -15.98 -32.71 -9.19
C ASN A 40 -15.10 -31.65 -9.86
N LYS A 41 -15.71 -30.56 -10.38
CA LYS A 41 -14.97 -29.41 -10.92
C LYS A 41 -14.43 -28.51 -9.81
N VAL A 42 -15.21 -28.29 -8.74
CA VAL A 42 -14.83 -27.42 -7.61
C VAL A 42 -13.75 -28.07 -6.72
N ALA A 43 -13.90 -29.36 -6.40
CA ALA A 43 -13.02 -30.07 -5.47
C ALA A 43 -11.50 -29.91 -5.72
N PRO A 44 -10.96 -30.11 -6.94
CA PRO A 44 -9.52 -29.94 -7.18
C PRO A 44 -9.06 -28.49 -6.98
N LEU A 45 -9.93 -27.51 -7.24
CA LEU A 45 -9.60 -26.09 -7.09
C LEU A 45 -9.52 -25.68 -5.61
N LEU A 46 -10.19 -26.37 -4.70
CA LEU A 46 -10.12 -26.08 -3.26
C LEU A 46 -8.88 -26.66 -2.57
N LYS A 47 -8.04 -27.46 -3.25
CA LYS A 47 -6.86 -28.11 -2.65
C LYS A 47 -5.78 -27.14 -2.15
N PHE A 48 -5.84 -25.85 -2.51
CA PHE A 48 -4.94 -24.84 -1.95
C PHE A 48 -5.16 -24.63 -0.44
N ASN A 49 -6.35 -24.95 0.08
CA ASN A 49 -6.69 -24.87 1.49
C ASN A 49 -7.38 -26.17 1.94
N GLN A 50 -6.67 -26.96 2.74
CA GLN A 50 -7.10 -28.29 3.16
C GLN A 50 -8.43 -28.28 3.92
N GLN A 51 -8.69 -27.23 4.71
CA GLN A 51 -9.91 -27.13 5.51
C GLN A 51 -11.15 -26.98 4.61
N TYR A 52 -11.10 -26.08 3.62
CA TYR A 52 -12.20 -25.91 2.67
C TYR A 52 -12.42 -27.17 1.85
N TYR A 53 -11.34 -27.81 1.38
CA TYR A 53 -11.41 -29.05 0.62
C TYR A 53 -12.11 -30.18 1.39
N VAL A 54 -11.67 -30.45 2.64
CA VAL A 54 -12.23 -31.55 3.45
C VAL A 54 -13.71 -31.31 3.75
N ASN A 55 -14.08 -30.11 4.19
CA ASN A 55 -15.47 -29.78 4.53
C ASN A 55 -16.38 -29.84 3.30
N PHE A 56 -15.87 -29.40 2.14
CA PHE A 56 -16.57 -29.50 0.88
C PHE A 56 -16.80 -30.96 0.50
N MET A 57 -15.75 -31.79 0.51
CA MET A 57 -15.82 -33.20 0.10
C MET A 57 -16.72 -34.05 1.00
N GLN A 58 -16.74 -33.80 2.31
CA GLN A 58 -17.66 -34.47 3.23
C GLN A 58 -19.14 -34.26 2.86
N ASN A 59 -19.48 -33.08 2.33
CA ASN A 59 -20.85 -32.78 1.89
C ASN A 59 -21.09 -33.19 0.44
N ALA A 60 -20.08 -33.12 -0.43
CA ALA A 60 -20.13 -33.64 -1.78
C ALA A 60 -20.41 -35.15 -1.80
N TYR A 61 -19.84 -35.92 -0.87
CA TYR A 61 -20.10 -37.36 -0.75
C TYR A 61 -21.58 -37.67 -0.52
N LYS A 62 -22.30 -36.82 0.25
CA LYS A 62 -23.75 -36.98 0.47
C LYS A 62 -24.54 -36.83 -0.83
N MET A 63 -24.03 -36.07 -1.80
CA MET A 63 -24.64 -35.92 -3.13
C MET A 63 -24.52 -37.18 -3.99
N ASN A 64 -23.84 -38.23 -3.54
CA ASN A 64 -23.83 -39.53 -4.23
C ASN A 64 -24.72 -40.57 -3.53
N LEU A 65 -25.39 -40.20 -2.43
CA LEU A 65 -26.26 -41.08 -1.66
C LEU A 65 -27.73 -40.81 -2.04
N ASN A 66 -28.58 -41.84 -1.95
CA ASN A 66 -30.02 -41.69 -2.17
C ASN A 66 -30.68 -41.09 -0.91
N LEU A 67 -30.53 -39.77 -0.74
CA LEU A 67 -31.01 -39.01 0.42
C LEU A 67 -32.16 -38.09 0.03
N SER A 68 -32.98 -37.72 1.02
CA SER A 68 -34.05 -36.74 0.83
C SER A 68 -33.51 -35.34 0.57
N SER A 69 -34.32 -34.52 -0.11
CA SER A 69 -34.02 -33.09 -0.35
C SER A 69 -33.76 -32.31 0.95
N SER A 70 -34.43 -32.68 2.05
CA SER A 70 -34.22 -32.08 3.37
C SER A 70 -32.79 -32.28 3.91
N THR A 71 -32.06 -33.29 3.44
CA THR A 71 -30.66 -33.53 3.78
C THR A 71 -29.70 -32.97 2.72
N LEU A 72 -30.05 -33.10 1.44
CA LEU A 72 -29.20 -32.64 0.34
C LEU A 72 -29.12 -31.11 0.25
N VAL A 73 -30.23 -30.38 0.45
CA VAL A 73 -30.22 -28.91 0.37
C VAL A 73 -29.28 -28.26 1.39
N PRO A 74 -29.29 -28.62 2.69
CA PRO A 74 -28.30 -28.13 3.64
C PRO A 74 -26.86 -28.49 3.28
N ALA A 75 -26.60 -29.70 2.78
CA ALA A 75 -25.27 -30.12 2.37
C ALA A 75 -24.74 -29.26 1.21
N LEU A 76 -25.60 -28.94 0.23
CA LEU A 76 -25.25 -28.05 -0.88
C LEU A 76 -24.95 -26.63 -0.38
N LYS A 77 -25.74 -26.09 0.55
CA LYS A 77 -25.46 -24.77 1.16
C LYS A 77 -24.09 -24.73 1.83
N ILE A 78 -23.70 -25.79 2.52
CA ILE A 78 -22.36 -25.89 3.13
C ILE A 78 -21.27 -25.91 2.05
N MET A 79 -21.45 -26.68 0.98
CA MET A 79 -20.50 -26.71 -0.15
C MET A 79 -20.32 -25.32 -0.78
N VAL A 80 -21.42 -24.62 -1.04
CA VAL A 80 -21.42 -23.24 -1.57
C VAL A 80 -20.72 -22.28 -0.60
N SER A 81 -20.97 -22.42 0.71
CA SER A 81 -20.31 -21.61 1.73
C SER A 81 -18.78 -21.84 1.76
N GLN A 82 -18.31 -23.08 1.67
CA GLN A 82 -16.85 -23.35 1.58
C GLN A 82 -16.23 -22.71 0.35
N LEU A 83 -16.93 -22.77 -0.80
CA LEU A 83 -16.48 -22.13 -2.04
C LEU A 83 -16.42 -20.59 -1.90
N GLN A 84 -17.42 -19.97 -1.28
CA GLN A 84 -17.43 -18.53 -1.02
C GLN A 84 -16.30 -18.10 -0.09
N MET A 85 -16.05 -18.84 0.99
CA MET A 85 -14.92 -18.54 1.89
C MET A 85 -13.57 -18.64 1.18
N ALA A 86 -13.40 -19.66 0.34
CA ALA A 86 -12.20 -19.81 -0.48
C ALA A 86 -11.99 -18.64 -1.44
N ILE A 87 -13.06 -18.15 -2.08
CA ILE A 87 -13.02 -16.96 -2.95
C ILE A 87 -12.61 -15.73 -2.14
N ASN A 88 -13.26 -15.47 -1.00
CA ASN A 88 -12.97 -14.31 -0.15
C ASN A 88 -11.51 -14.30 0.36
N GLU A 89 -10.98 -15.47 0.73
CA GLU A 89 -9.57 -15.59 1.17
C GLU A 89 -8.60 -15.21 0.04
N LEU A 90 -8.87 -15.67 -1.19
CA LEU A 90 -8.05 -15.34 -2.35
C LEU A 90 -8.15 -13.85 -2.72
N GLU A 91 -9.32 -13.23 -2.60
CA GLU A 91 -9.51 -11.78 -2.81
C GLU A 91 -8.73 -10.96 -1.77
N ASN A 92 -8.85 -11.30 -0.48
CA ASN A 92 -8.11 -10.63 0.59
C ASN A 92 -6.60 -10.77 0.40
N ALA A 93 -6.12 -11.96 0.01
CA ALA A 93 -4.71 -12.17 -0.29
C ALA A 93 -4.23 -11.33 -1.48
N GLU A 94 -5.06 -11.15 -2.52
CA GLU A 94 -4.76 -10.27 -3.64
C GLU A 94 -4.68 -8.80 -3.20
N GLU A 95 -5.61 -8.34 -2.37
CA GLU A 95 -5.58 -6.98 -1.81
C GLU A 95 -4.34 -6.73 -0.93
N GLU A 96 -3.96 -7.69 -0.09
CA GLU A 96 -2.75 -7.60 0.74
C GLU A 96 -1.48 -7.63 -0.12
N GLU A 97 -1.42 -8.46 -1.17
CA GLU A 97 -0.30 -8.48 -2.11
C GLU A 97 -0.19 -7.16 -2.88
N VAL A 98 -1.32 -6.56 -3.28
CA VAL A 98 -1.35 -5.23 -3.92
C VAL A 98 -0.84 -4.16 -2.95
N LYS A 99 -1.29 -4.16 -1.69
CA LYS A 99 -0.78 -3.26 -0.64
C LYS A 99 0.73 -3.44 -0.40
N ASN A 100 1.22 -4.67 -0.42
CA ASN A 100 2.64 -4.97 -0.21
C ASN A 100 3.51 -4.63 -1.43
N MET A 101 2.97 -4.74 -2.65
CA MET A 101 3.64 -4.26 -3.88
C MET A 101 3.70 -2.74 -3.97
N ASP A 102 2.82 -2.02 -3.28
CA ASP A 102 2.76 -0.56 -3.27
C ASP A 102 4.05 0.10 -2.73
N ASN A 103 4.77 -0.59 -1.83
CA ASN A 103 6.10 -0.15 -1.36
C ASN A 103 7.17 -0.16 -2.48
N SER A 104 7.02 -1.00 -3.51
CA SER A 104 7.88 -0.99 -4.70
C SER A 104 7.37 -0.06 -5.79
N TYR A 105 6.04 0.12 -5.91
CA TYR A 105 5.41 0.93 -6.96
C TYR A 105 5.55 2.43 -6.70
N SER A 106 5.55 2.83 -5.43
CA SER A 106 5.73 4.23 -5.03
C SER A 106 7.01 4.84 -5.62
N TRP A 107 8.14 4.12 -5.61
CA TRP A 107 9.38 4.64 -6.21
C TRP A 107 9.40 4.65 -7.74
N VAL A 108 8.61 3.81 -8.39
CA VAL A 108 8.45 3.84 -9.86
C VAL A 108 7.73 5.12 -10.25
N THR A 109 6.59 5.40 -9.61
CA THR A 109 5.81 6.60 -9.89
C THR A 109 6.53 7.89 -9.43
N ILE A 110 7.21 7.88 -8.29
CA ILE A 110 8.11 8.98 -7.89
C ILE A 110 9.19 9.23 -8.96
N ALA A 111 9.76 8.17 -9.54
CA ALA A 111 10.79 8.32 -10.57
C ALA A 111 10.22 8.92 -11.86
N GLU A 112 9.01 8.53 -12.26
CA GLU A 112 8.31 9.08 -13.42
C GLU A 112 7.94 10.56 -13.21
N GLU A 113 7.43 10.92 -12.04
CA GLU A 113 6.95 12.28 -11.78
C GLU A 113 8.05 13.27 -11.46
N PHE A 114 9.05 12.87 -10.67
CA PHE A 114 10.10 13.77 -10.20
C PHE A 114 11.44 13.55 -10.91
N GLY A 115 11.56 12.55 -11.80
CA GLY A 115 12.81 12.24 -12.50
C GLY A 115 13.91 11.69 -11.57
N ILE A 116 13.52 11.09 -10.43
CA ILE A 116 14.42 10.68 -9.35
C ILE A 116 14.12 9.26 -8.89
N THR A 117 15.06 8.35 -9.15
CA THR A 117 14.98 6.96 -8.68
C THR A 117 15.48 6.84 -7.24
N LYS A 118 15.02 5.80 -6.51
CA LYS A 118 15.50 5.46 -5.16
C LYS A 118 17.03 5.39 -5.08
N LYS A 119 17.66 4.80 -6.10
CA LYS A 119 19.13 4.68 -6.21
C LYS A 119 19.81 6.04 -6.42
N LYS A 120 19.28 6.88 -7.32
CA LYS A 120 19.82 8.22 -7.58
C LYS A 120 19.72 9.11 -6.33
N PHE A 121 18.56 9.10 -5.68
CA PHE A 121 18.37 9.83 -4.42
C PHE A 121 19.26 9.27 -3.31
N GLY A 122 19.35 7.95 -3.18
CA GLY A 122 20.21 7.30 -2.19
C GLY A 122 21.69 7.68 -2.30
N ARG A 123 22.20 7.91 -3.52
CA ARG A 123 23.55 8.45 -3.75
C ARG A 123 23.66 9.92 -3.34
N LYS A 124 22.62 10.71 -3.58
CA LYS A 124 22.52 12.13 -3.21
C LYS A 124 22.60 12.32 -1.69
N ILE A 125 21.95 11.44 -0.93
CA ILE A 125 21.97 11.46 0.55
C ILE A 125 23.01 10.51 1.17
N ASN A 126 24.17 10.32 0.52
CA ASN A 126 25.24 9.43 1.04
C ASN A 126 25.85 9.89 2.39
N PHE A 127 25.52 11.11 2.80
CA PHE A 127 25.90 11.70 4.08
C PHE A 127 25.10 11.15 5.25
N VAL A 128 23.89 10.63 5.01
CA VAL A 128 23.10 9.91 6.02
C VAL A 128 23.74 8.56 6.27
N LYS A 129 24.29 8.36 7.47
CA LYS A 129 24.95 7.12 7.89
C LYS A 129 23.96 6.21 8.63
N GLY A 130 24.07 4.90 8.38
CA GLY A 130 23.25 3.87 9.01
C GLY A 130 22.10 3.39 8.12
N ASP A 131 22.03 2.08 7.91
CA ASP A 131 21.03 1.46 7.05
C ASP A 131 19.62 1.63 7.60
N PHE A 132 19.47 1.61 8.93
CA PHE A 132 18.21 1.85 9.61
C PHE A 132 17.66 3.26 9.34
N LEU A 133 18.48 4.30 9.56
CA LEU A 133 18.01 5.67 9.32
C LEU A 133 17.66 5.90 7.83
N ARG A 134 18.46 5.35 6.93
CA ARG A 134 18.19 5.42 5.49
C ARG A 134 16.89 4.69 5.12
N SER A 135 16.62 3.52 5.68
CA SER A 135 15.39 2.78 5.39
C SER A 135 14.15 3.53 5.86
N ILE A 136 14.23 4.17 7.03
CA ILE A 136 13.17 5.06 7.55
C ILE A 136 12.93 6.24 6.62
N ILE A 137 13.97 6.94 6.18
CA ILE A 137 13.82 8.06 5.23
C ILE A 137 13.15 7.62 3.94
N PHE A 138 13.56 6.49 3.35
CA PHE A 138 12.95 6.00 2.11
C PHE A 138 11.48 5.63 2.28
N ARG A 139 11.14 4.94 3.38
CA ARG A 139 9.75 4.59 3.72
C ARG A 139 8.91 5.85 3.91
N ASP A 140 9.43 6.84 4.63
CA ASP A 140 8.68 8.05 4.94
C ASP A 140 8.47 8.91 3.68
N ILE A 141 9.41 8.89 2.73
CA ILE A 141 9.22 9.49 1.39
C ILE A 141 8.07 8.81 0.64
N GLU A 142 8.05 7.47 0.62
CA GLU A 142 6.98 6.68 -0.02
C GLU A 142 5.62 7.06 0.61
N HIS A 143 5.53 7.06 1.94
CA HIS A 143 4.32 7.45 2.66
C HIS A 143 3.90 8.90 2.37
N ALA A 144 4.83 9.86 2.39
CA ALA A 144 4.53 11.27 2.13
C ALA A 144 3.96 11.46 0.72
N TYR A 145 4.52 10.74 -0.25
CA TYR A 145 4.04 10.72 -1.63
C TYR A 145 2.64 10.11 -1.76
N VAL A 146 2.42 8.91 -1.21
CA VAL A 146 1.12 8.22 -1.24
C VAL A 146 0.03 9.06 -0.57
N LEU A 147 0.34 9.68 0.57
CA LEU A 147 -0.57 10.60 1.26
C LEU A 147 -0.94 11.80 0.36
N ALA A 148 0.03 12.42 -0.32
CA ALA A 148 -0.25 13.51 -1.25
C ALA A 148 -1.16 13.05 -2.40
N LYS A 149 -0.88 11.88 -2.97
CA LYS A 149 -1.65 11.35 -4.11
C LYS A 149 -3.09 11.03 -3.76
N ASN A 150 -3.33 10.55 -2.55
CA ASN A 150 -4.66 10.21 -2.05
C ASN A 150 -5.40 11.40 -1.40
N GLY A 151 -4.87 12.62 -1.49
CA GLY A 151 -5.55 13.83 -1.01
C GLY A 151 -5.38 14.11 0.48
N PHE A 152 -4.53 13.36 1.18
CA PHE A 152 -4.15 13.60 2.58
C PHE A 152 -3.05 14.67 2.66
N SER A 153 -3.38 15.89 2.20
CA SER A 153 -2.40 16.97 2.03
C SER A 153 -1.70 17.37 3.35
N LYS A 154 -2.45 17.47 4.46
CA LYS A 154 -1.90 17.84 5.77
C LYS A 154 -0.90 16.81 6.30
N PRO A 155 -1.26 15.52 6.44
CA PRO A 155 -0.29 14.48 6.80
C PRO A 155 0.93 14.41 5.87
N SER A 156 0.74 14.56 4.56
CA SER A 156 1.84 14.55 3.59
C SER A 156 2.84 15.69 3.79
N VAL A 157 2.35 16.92 3.97
CA VAL A 157 3.20 18.08 4.29
C VAL A 157 3.91 17.87 5.62
N ILE A 158 3.22 17.30 6.61
CA ILE A 158 3.80 17.00 7.93
C ILE A 158 5.00 16.05 7.81
N LEU A 159 4.79 14.94 7.13
CA LEU A 159 5.83 13.94 6.95
C LEU A 159 6.99 14.46 6.10
N SER A 160 6.69 15.21 5.04
CA SER A 160 7.71 15.84 4.18
C SER A 160 8.60 16.80 4.98
N GLY A 161 8.01 17.62 5.85
CA GLY A 161 8.75 18.53 6.72
C GLY A 161 9.72 17.80 7.65
N ALA A 162 9.27 16.73 8.30
CA ALA A 162 10.11 15.91 9.18
C ALA A 162 11.30 15.25 8.44
N ILE A 163 11.08 14.76 7.21
CA ILE A 163 12.15 14.20 6.38
C ILE A 163 13.17 15.26 6.02
N ILE A 164 12.72 16.45 5.59
CA ILE A 164 13.60 17.58 5.24
C ILE A 164 14.42 18.00 6.45
N GLU A 165 13.79 18.13 7.63
CA GLU A 165 14.46 18.48 8.89
C GLU A 165 15.60 17.51 9.21
N GLU A 166 15.32 16.21 9.16
CA GLU A 166 16.31 15.17 9.44
C GLU A 166 17.44 15.18 8.40
N LEU A 167 17.12 15.37 7.11
CA LEU A 167 18.13 15.49 6.05
C LEU A 167 19.05 16.69 6.25
N LEU A 168 18.52 17.86 6.62
CA LEU A 168 19.32 19.05 6.91
C LEU A 168 20.22 18.81 8.13
N ARG A 169 19.68 18.19 9.20
CA ARG A 169 20.45 17.86 10.40
C ARG A 169 21.62 16.93 10.08
N GLN A 170 21.39 15.86 9.33
CA GLN A 170 22.43 14.93 8.90
C GLN A 170 23.47 15.60 8.00
N TYR A 171 23.03 16.52 7.13
CA TYR A 171 23.93 17.25 6.25
C TYR A 171 24.86 18.21 7.03
N LEU A 172 24.32 18.96 7.99
CA LEU A 172 25.10 19.83 8.88
C LEU A 172 26.10 19.03 9.73
N LEU A 173 25.67 17.89 10.26
CA LEU A 173 26.53 16.96 11.00
C LEU A 173 27.73 16.52 10.15
N GLN A 174 27.49 16.11 8.90
CA GLN A 174 28.56 15.71 7.97
C GLN A 174 29.52 16.86 7.68
N LYS A 175 29.00 18.09 7.52
CA LYS A 175 29.81 19.30 7.28
C LYS A 175 30.50 19.83 8.53
N LYS A 176 30.25 19.25 9.71
CA LYS A 176 30.73 19.72 11.01
C LYS A 176 30.33 21.17 11.30
N ILE A 177 29.17 21.59 10.82
CA ILE A 177 28.61 22.93 11.07
C ILE A 177 27.57 22.80 12.18
N LYS A 178 27.74 23.58 13.24
CA LYS A 178 26.84 23.56 14.39
C LYS A 178 25.77 24.65 14.25
N PRO A 179 24.48 24.30 14.21
CA PRO A 179 23.42 25.29 14.29
C PRO A 179 23.36 25.91 15.69
N SER A 180 22.74 27.08 15.82
CA SER A 180 22.61 27.74 17.13
C SER A 180 21.73 26.92 18.09
N ASN A 181 20.72 26.22 17.55
CA ASN A 181 19.76 25.39 18.24
C ASN A 181 19.34 24.19 17.36
N ASN A 182 18.83 23.13 18.00
CA ASN A 182 18.34 21.93 17.31
C ASN A 182 16.87 22.09 16.88
N THR A 183 16.60 23.08 16.03
CA THR A 183 15.26 23.33 15.48
C THR A 183 15.31 23.40 13.98
N PHE A 184 14.20 23.02 13.33
CA PHE A 184 14.12 23.04 11.88
C PHE A 184 14.46 24.41 11.26
N ASP A 185 13.88 25.48 11.82
CA ASP A 185 14.15 26.86 11.39
C ASP A 185 15.65 27.19 11.47
N GLU A 186 16.34 26.67 12.48
CA GLU A 186 17.75 26.96 12.65
C GLU A 186 18.67 26.11 11.77
N TYR A 187 18.27 24.88 11.43
CA TYR A 187 18.95 24.12 10.39
C TYR A 187 18.89 24.83 9.03
N ILE A 188 17.74 25.40 8.67
CA ILE A 188 17.58 26.14 7.41
C ILE A 188 18.46 27.38 7.38
N LYS A 189 18.36 28.24 8.41
CA LYS A 189 19.17 29.46 8.53
C LYS A 189 20.66 29.14 8.51
N THR A 190 21.09 28.12 9.24
CA THR A 190 22.49 27.68 9.26
C THR A 190 22.94 27.26 7.85
N CYS A 191 22.13 26.48 7.14
CA CYS A 191 22.44 26.08 5.77
C CYS A 191 22.44 27.26 4.78
N GLN A 192 21.55 28.25 4.93
CA GLN A 192 21.52 29.47 4.13
C GLN A 192 22.77 30.33 4.36
N ASN A 193 23.12 30.58 5.63
CA ASN A 193 24.28 31.40 6.01
C ASN A 193 25.61 30.82 5.55
N ASN A 194 25.68 29.50 5.39
CA ASN A 194 26.86 28.78 4.89
C ASN A 194 26.84 28.55 3.37
N GLY A 195 25.88 29.15 2.64
CA GLY A 195 25.78 29.01 1.18
C GLY A 195 25.50 27.58 0.71
N LEU A 196 25.04 26.71 1.60
CA LEU A 196 24.79 25.29 1.33
C LEU A 196 23.50 25.07 0.54
N LEU A 197 22.66 26.10 0.48
CA LEU A 197 21.35 26.08 -0.11
C LEU A 197 21.33 27.05 -1.31
N LYS A 198 21.62 26.56 -2.52
CA LYS A 198 21.53 27.38 -3.76
C LYS A 198 20.08 27.49 -4.23
N LYS A 199 19.55 28.72 -4.39
CA LYS A 199 18.29 29.22 -5.04
C LYS A 199 16.98 28.40 -4.97
N ALA A 200 17.01 27.07 -5.12
CA ALA A 200 15.88 26.14 -4.97
C ALA A 200 15.29 26.06 -3.55
N ILE A 201 15.80 26.88 -2.62
CA ILE A 201 15.36 26.92 -1.23
C ILE A 201 14.25 27.92 -0.99
N HIS A 202 14.02 28.89 -1.87
CA HIS A 202 12.82 29.71 -1.74
C HIS A 202 11.54 28.85 -1.79
N SER A 203 11.48 27.84 -2.67
CA SER A 203 10.35 26.89 -2.70
C SER A 203 10.31 25.94 -1.50
N LEU A 204 11.48 25.57 -0.97
CA LEU A 204 11.62 24.77 0.26
C LEU A 204 11.11 25.56 1.47
N SER A 205 11.49 26.84 1.60
CA SER A 205 11.08 27.73 2.68
C SER A 205 9.57 27.99 2.68
N ASP A 206 8.91 28.08 1.53
CA ASP A 206 7.45 28.22 1.46
C ASP A 206 6.72 26.93 1.84
N SER A 207 7.21 25.78 1.39
CA SER A 207 6.69 24.46 1.79
C SER A 207 6.85 24.23 3.30
N ILE A 208 7.97 24.67 3.87
CA ILE A 208 8.27 24.62 5.31
C ILE A 208 7.42 25.60 6.12
N ARG A 209 7.19 26.81 5.59
CA ARG A 209 6.29 27.78 6.19
C ARG A 209 4.87 27.23 6.28
N HIS A 210 4.41 26.51 5.25
CA HIS A 210 3.13 25.80 5.28
C HIS A 210 3.14 24.64 6.29
N PHE A 211 4.19 23.82 6.33
CA PHE A 211 4.37 22.79 7.36
C PHE A 211 4.25 23.34 8.78
N ARG A 212 5.00 24.39 9.12
CA ARG A 212 4.98 25.00 10.45
C ARG A 212 3.59 25.56 10.81
N ASN A 213 2.94 26.23 9.85
CA ASN A 213 1.60 26.77 10.07
C ASN A 213 0.53 25.69 10.30
N VAL A 214 0.78 24.46 9.83
CA VAL A 214 -0.17 23.35 9.85
C VAL A 214 0.00 22.46 11.07
N VAL A 215 1.22 22.37 11.61
CA VAL A 215 1.54 21.60 12.83
C VAL A 215 1.08 22.31 14.10
N HIS A 216 1.09 23.65 14.12
CA HIS A 216 0.62 24.42 15.28
C HIS A 216 -0.89 24.67 15.22
N ILE A 217 -1.64 23.97 16.08
CA ILE A 217 -3.12 24.03 16.19
C ILE A 217 -3.65 25.46 16.32
N GLU A 218 -2.92 26.34 17.00
CA GLU A 218 -3.29 27.76 17.19
C GLU A 218 -3.42 28.52 15.87
N ASN A 219 -2.65 28.13 14.85
CA ASN A 219 -2.69 28.72 13.51
C ASN A 219 -3.82 28.17 12.64
N GLU A 220 -4.47 27.08 13.04
CA GLU A 220 -5.58 26.46 12.32
C GLU A 220 -6.89 27.27 12.49
N LYS A 221 -7.06 27.95 13.63
CA LYS A 221 -8.23 28.79 13.91
C LYS A 221 -8.33 30.05 13.06
N SER A 222 -7.19 30.63 12.64
CA SER A 222 -7.14 31.95 12.01
C SER A 222 -7.18 31.91 10.48
N LYS A 223 -7.05 30.74 9.86
CA LYS A 223 -6.91 30.61 8.40
C LYS A 223 -7.76 29.47 7.86
N LYS A 224 -8.65 29.77 6.91
CA LYS A 224 -9.30 28.80 5.99
C LYS A 224 -8.27 28.12 5.05
N HIS A 225 -7.09 27.75 5.53
CA HIS A 225 -6.07 27.13 4.70
C HIS A 225 -6.31 25.63 4.65
N SER A 226 -7.20 25.21 3.74
CA SER A 226 -7.10 23.86 3.20
C SER A 226 -5.79 23.78 2.41
N ILE A 227 -4.91 22.88 2.81
CA ILE A 227 -3.70 22.60 2.05
C ILE A 227 -4.14 21.86 0.79
N SER A 228 -3.89 22.45 -0.38
CA SER A 228 -4.21 21.82 -1.65
C SER A 228 -3.31 20.62 -1.91
N LYS A 229 -3.79 19.68 -2.72
CA LYS A 229 -2.99 18.55 -3.21
C LYS A 229 -1.70 19.02 -3.90
N ALA A 230 -1.75 20.15 -4.62
CA ALA A 230 -0.59 20.75 -5.28
C ALA A 230 0.49 21.18 -4.27
N ILE A 231 0.10 21.78 -3.13
CA ILE A 231 1.05 22.13 -2.06
C ILE A 231 1.69 20.88 -1.47
N ALA A 232 0.92 19.82 -1.21
CA ALA A 232 1.45 18.57 -0.69
C ALA A 232 2.46 17.91 -1.65
N ILE A 233 2.15 17.87 -2.95
CA ILE A 233 3.08 17.39 -3.98
C ILE A 233 4.34 18.27 -4.06
N GLY A 234 4.19 19.59 -3.93
CA GLY A 234 5.33 20.52 -3.85
C GLY A 234 6.23 20.28 -2.62
N ALA A 235 5.65 19.94 -1.47
CA ALA A 235 6.39 19.57 -0.28
C ALA A 235 7.19 18.27 -0.48
N VAL A 236 6.57 17.24 -1.07
CA VAL A 236 7.24 15.97 -1.43
C VAL A 236 8.38 16.24 -2.42
N SER A 237 8.14 17.05 -3.46
CA SER A 237 9.16 17.43 -4.43
C SER A 237 10.35 18.13 -3.76
N SER A 238 10.10 18.89 -2.71
CA SER A 238 11.14 19.63 -1.98
C SER A 238 12.08 18.72 -1.18
N ILE A 239 11.68 17.49 -0.84
CA ILE A 239 12.60 16.50 -0.25
C ILE A 239 13.76 16.22 -1.20
N PHE A 240 13.47 16.14 -2.48
CA PHE A 240 14.45 15.77 -3.49
C PHE A 240 15.40 16.91 -3.88
N THR A 241 15.13 18.14 -3.46
CA THR A 241 16.01 19.29 -3.73
C THR A 241 17.21 19.32 -2.79
N ILE A 242 17.14 18.67 -1.61
CA ILE A 242 18.23 18.62 -0.64
C ILE A 242 19.40 17.78 -1.16
N ALA A 243 20.38 18.47 -1.76
CA ALA A 243 21.84 18.27 -1.70
C ALA A 243 22.53 19.21 -2.70
#